data_AF-A0A061IWN0-F1
#
_entry.id   AF-A0A061IWN0-F1
#
_cell.length_a   1.000
_cell.length_b   1.000
_cell.length_c   1.000
_cell.angle_alpha   90.00
_cell.angle_beta   90.00
_cell.angle_gamma   90.00
#
_symmetry.space_group_name_H-M   'P 1'
#
loop_
_entity.id
_entity.type
_entity.pdbx_description
1 polymer ?
#
loop_
_entity_poly.entity_id
_entity_poly.type
_entity_poly.pdbx_seq_one_letter_code
_entity_poly.pdbx_strand_id
1 'polypeptide(L)'
;MQPNKVDEALQLFAALQDELQLEARERDANQVARVASAEPLLRASWRQSGSVRRSATSAPFLVPPPSSASSSSQQPPSSVAGLQRKLQVADDIMRRLHAKNQKLLQRLTAARRAAEDAAKGTVKQLREKLQQREEEVRQLRRRLHEFEQKAEGSCGGASGGAVVTLLTLRVRQMEKQYNRLLEVKLADALRESSVKRIDTEVRELFMLMKRRIIADARHHEAEVLLLNEALLESERRLATVPGAGAGSGA
;
A
#
# COMPACT_ATOMS: atom_id res chain seq x y z
N MET A 1 42.49 45.92 -23.69
CA MET A 1 42.30 45.07 -22.49
C MET A 1 41.03 44.26 -22.74
N GLN A 2 41.16 43.00 -23.17
CA GLN A 2 40.00 42.14 -23.40
C GLN A 2 39.50 41.60 -22.07
N PRO A 3 38.18 41.61 -21.79
CA PRO A 3 37.65 40.98 -20.60
C PRO A 3 37.90 39.46 -20.67
N ASN A 4 38.45 38.92 -19.60
CA ASN A 4 38.78 37.50 -19.49
C ASN A 4 37.48 36.71 -19.42
N LYS A 5 37.17 36.00 -20.50
CA LYS A 5 36.02 35.07 -20.60
C LYS A 5 35.97 34.03 -19.48
N VAL A 6 37.12 33.77 -18.85
CA VAL A 6 37.25 32.88 -17.69
C VAL A 6 36.64 33.49 -16.44
N ASP A 7 36.82 34.80 -16.22
CA ASP A 7 36.26 35.50 -15.07
C ASP A 7 34.73 35.65 -15.21
N GLU A 8 34.23 35.84 -16.43
CA GLU A 8 32.79 35.81 -16.73
C GLU A 8 32.18 34.41 -16.51
N ALA A 9 32.87 33.35 -16.94
CA ALA A 9 32.41 31.98 -16.72
C ALA A 9 32.36 31.62 -15.23
N LEU A 10 33.36 32.05 -14.45
CA LEU A 10 33.37 31.85 -13.00
C LEU A 10 32.26 32.64 -12.29
N GLN A 11 31.97 33.86 -12.74
CA GLN A 11 30.85 34.65 -12.21
C GLN A 11 29.49 34.01 -12.54
N LEU A 12 29.31 33.49 -13.76
CA LEU A 12 28.08 32.78 -14.14
C LEU A 12 27.91 31.48 -13.35
N PHE A 13 29.01 30.77 -13.07
CA PHE A 13 28.96 29.55 -12.28
C PHE A 13 28.63 29.82 -10.80
N ALA A 14 29.14 30.91 -10.24
CA ALA A 14 28.78 31.36 -8.90
C ALA A 14 27.30 31.77 -8.82
N ALA A 15 26.80 32.53 -9.80
CA ALA A 15 25.40 32.93 -9.88
C ALA A 15 24.46 31.71 -9.98
N LEU A 16 24.81 30.70 -10.77
CA LEU A 16 24.06 29.45 -10.88
C LEU A 16 24.06 28.63 -9.58
N GLN A 17 25.17 28.64 -8.83
CA GLN A 17 25.21 27.99 -7.51
C GLN A 17 24.32 28.69 -6.50
N ASP A 18 24.27 30.02 -6.51
CA ASP A 18 23.41 30.80 -5.62
C ASP A 18 21.92 30.58 -5.95
N GLU A 19 21.56 30.50 -7.23
CA GLU A 19 20.19 30.22 -7.68
C GLU A 19 19.73 28.81 -7.28
N LEU A 20 20.62 27.81 -7.39
CA LEU A 20 20.34 26.45 -6.92
C LEU A 20 20.18 26.37 -5.39
N GLN A 21 20.94 27.15 -4.62
CA GLN A 21 20.79 27.21 -3.17
C GLN A 21 19.50 27.92 -2.75
N LEU A 22 19.08 28.95 -3.48
CA LEU A 22 17.80 29.63 -3.30
C LEU A 22 16.63 28.69 -3.59
N GLU A 23 16.66 27.96 -4.70
CA GLU A 23 15.64 26.95 -5.01
C GLU A 23 15.58 25.83 -3.96
N ALA A 24 16.73 25.37 -3.45
CA ALA A 24 16.75 24.35 -2.40
C ALA A 24 16.09 24.85 -1.12
N ARG A 25 16.37 26.09 -0.72
CA ARG A 25 15.74 26.73 0.46
C ARG A 25 14.25 26.96 0.26
N GLU A 26 13.80 27.30 -0.95
CA GLU A 26 12.39 27.47 -1.27
C GLU A 26 11.62 26.15 -1.26
N ARG A 27 12.23 25.05 -1.74
CA ARG A 27 11.68 23.70 -1.61
C ARG A 27 11.56 23.27 -0.15
N ASP A 28 12.57 23.53 0.66
CA ASP A 28 12.55 23.22 2.10
C ASP A 28 11.49 24.06 2.84
N ALA A 29 11.36 25.34 2.52
CA ALA A 29 10.33 26.21 3.11
C ALA A 29 8.91 25.75 2.76
N ASN A 30 8.66 25.36 1.50
CA ASN A 30 7.39 24.80 1.05
C ASN A 30 7.09 23.44 1.67
N GLN A 31 8.12 22.64 1.97
CA GLN A 31 7.98 21.35 2.64
C GLN A 31 7.66 21.52 4.13
N VAL A 32 8.28 22.49 4.80
CA VAL A 32 7.98 22.82 6.21
C VAL A 32 6.59 23.46 6.37
N ALA A 33 6.15 24.32 5.44
CA ALA A 33 4.81 24.90 5.45
C ALA A 33 3.69 23.85 5.28
N ARG A 34 3.93 22.80 4.48
CA ARG A 34 3.00 21.66 4.34
C ARG A 34 2.96 20.74 5.56
N VAL A 35 4.02 20.68 6.34
CA VAL A 35 4.07 19.90 7.59
C VAL A 35 3.47 20.66 8.78
N ALA A 36 3.54 22.00 8.80
CA ALA A 36 2.98 22.83 9.87
C ALA A 36 1.44 23.04 9.78
N SER A 37 0.81 22.74 8.64
CA SER A 37 -0.64 22.89 8.43
C SER A 37 -1.46 21.61 8.69
N ALA A 38 -0.81 20.50 9.06
CA ALA A 38 -1.48 19.22 9.26
C ALA A 38 -1.57 18.86 10.75
N GLU A 39 -2.50 19.49 11.47
CA GLU A 39 -3.01 18.95 12.74
C GLU A 39 -4.22 18.00 12.51
N PRO A 40 -4.45 17.03 13.42
CA PRO A 40 -5.06 15.75 13.10
C PRO A 40 -6.56 15.71 13.44
N LEU A 41 -7.40 16.19 12.54
CA LEU A 41 -8.81 15.84 12.54
C LEU A 41 -8.97 14.51 11.80
N LEU A 42 -8.98 13.37 12.49
CA LEU A 42 -9.67 12.11 12.10
C LEU A 42 -9.33 10.96 13.08
N ARG A 43 -9.40 11.19 14.40
CA ARG A 43 -9.26 10.11 15.40
C ARG A 43 -10.26 10.24 16.55
N ALA A 44 -11.55 10.29 16.25
CA ALA A 44 -12.60 9.97 17.22
C ALA A 44 -13.87 9.49 16.50
N SER A 45 -14.68 8.68 17.20
CA SER A 45 -15.99 8.18 16.78
C SER A 45 -16.05 6.83 16.05
N TRP A 46 -15.50 5.75 16.66
CA TRP A 46 -16.05 4.40 16.45
C TRP A 46 -15.98 3.54 17.72
N ARG A 47 -16.55 4.00 18.85
CA ARG A 47 -16.93 3.15 20.01
C ARG A 47 -18.03 3.81 20.86
N GLN A 48 -19.30 3.44 20.62
CA GLN A 48 -20.42 3.40 21.58
C GLN A 48 -21.64 2.88 20.81
N SER A 49 -21.95 1.58 20.88
CA SER A 49 -22.83 0.90 21.85
C SER A 49 -24.32 1.29 21.77
N GLY A 50 -25.14 0.34 21.29
CA GLY A 50 -26.44 -0.05 21.86
C GLY A 50 -27.64 0.90 21.82
N SER A 51 -28.69 0.46 21.09
CA SER A 51 -30.12 0.51 21.42
C SER A 51 -30.73 1.77 22.06
N VAL A 52 -31.68 2.42 21.38
CA VAL A 52 -33.01 2.81 21.90
C VAL A 52 -33.91 3.27 20.73
N ARG A 53 -35.13 2.70 20.67
CA ARG A 53 -36.28 3.17 19.88
C ARG A 53 -36.97 4.34 20.59
N ARG A 54 -37.28 5.45 19.89
CA ARG A 54 -38.64 6.02 19.68
C ARG A 54 -38.62 7.47 19.14
N SER A 55 -39.43 7.66 18.09
CA SER A 55 -40.36 8.76 17.75
C SER A 55 -39.83 10.21 17.68
N ALA A 56 -39.75 10.78 16.47
CA ALA A 56 -40.74 11.67 15.80
C ALA A 56 -40.65 13.12 16.31
N THR A 57 -40.41 14.13 15.47
CA THR A 57 -41.44 14.78 14.64
C THR A 57 -40.84 15.67 13.53
N SER A 58 -41.36 15.49 12.30
CA SER A 58 -41.49 16.39 11.10
C SER A 58 -40.29 17.12 10.46
N ALA A 59 -40.06 17.19 9.13
CA ALA A 59 -40.52 16.59 7.85
C ALA A 59 -39.89 17.44 6.69
N PRO A 60 -39.95 17.10 5.37
CA PRO A 60 -39.91 15.79 4.70
C PRO A 60 -38.85 15.74 3.55
N PHE A 61 -38.14 14.62 3.41
CA PHE A 61 -37.56 14.23 2.13
C PHE A 61 -38.69 13.66 1.25
N LEU A 62 -39.16 14.48 0.30
CA LEU A 62 -40.05 14.03 -0.76
C LEU A 62 -39.26 13.18 -1.75
N VAL A 63 -39.44 11.87 -1.61
CA VAL A 63 -39.34 10.90 -2.69
C VAL A 63 -40.20 11.40 -3.85
N PRO A 64 -39.70 11.48 -5.10
CA PRO A 64 -40.54 11.88 -6.22
C PRO A 64 -41.66 10.83 -6.39
N PRO A 65 -42.93 11.23 -6.49
CA PRO A 65 -44.01 10.31 -6.80
C PRO A 65 -43.84 9.79 -8.25
N PRO A 66 -44.26 8.56 -8.57
CA PRO A 66 -44.51 8.20 -9.96
C PRO A 66 -45.69 9.04 -10.44
N SER A 67 -45.40 10.08 -11.24
CA SER A 67 -46.44 10.78 -11.98
C SER A 67 -47.15 9.81 -12.90
N SER A 68 -48.46 9.68 -12.68
CA SER A 68 -49.40 9.06 -13.58
C SER A 68 -49.35 9.76 -14.94
N ALA A 69 -48.60 9.19 -15.87
CA ALA A 69 -48.82 9.37 -17.30
C ALA A 69 -49.30 8.01 -17.82
N SER A 70 -50.59 7.95 -18.14
CA SER A 70 -51.21 6.87 -18.87
C SER A 70 -50.45 6.62 -20.16
N SER A 71 -49.68 5.54 -20.21
CA SER A 71 -49.14 4.97 -21.44
C SER A 71 -49.02 3.48 -21.23
N SER A 72 -49.93 2.77 -21.89
CA SER A 72 -50.03 1.32 -21.90
C SER A 72 -48.71 0.69 -22.37
N SER A 73 -47.93 0.16 -21.44
CA SER A 73 -46.98 -0.91 -21.75
C SER A 73 -47.22 -2.01 -20.74
N GLN A 74 -48.10 -2.93 -21.13
CA GLN A 74 -48.30 -4.21 -20.47
C GLN A 74 -46.93 -4.90 -20.32
N GLN A 75 -46.30 -4.83 -19.15
CA GLN A 75 -45.40 -5.91 -18.77
C GLN A 75 -46.30 -7.13 -18.58
N PRO A 76 -46.10 -8.21 -19.36
CA PRO A 76 -46.93 -9.40 -19.19
C PRO A 76 -46.70 -9.94 -17.78
N PRO A 77 -47.72 -10.52 -17.12
CA PRO A 77 -47.52 -11.15 -15.83
C PRO A 77 -46.42 -12.19 -16.02
N SER A 78 -45.31 -12.06 -15.28
CA SER A 78 -44.27 -13.09 -15.30
C SER A 78 -44.96 -14.40 -14.92
N SER A 79 -45.14 -15.28 -15.90
CA SER A 79 -45.87 -16.51 -15.65
C SER A 79 -45.16 -17.26 -14.53
N VAL A 80 -45.90 -17.97 -13.68
CA VAL A 80 -45.33 -18.77 -12.59
C VAL A 80 -44.20 -19.68 -13.10
N ALA A 81 -44.32 -20.16 -14.34
CA ALA A 81 -43.29 -20.93 -15.04
C ALA A 81 -41.99 -20.14 -15.34
N GLY A 82 -42.06 -18.83 -15.56
CA GLY A 82 -40.90 -17.96 -15.72
C GLY A 82 -40.17 -17.71 -14.40
N LEU A 83 -40.90 -17.56 -13.29
CA LEU A 83 -40.31 -17.45 -11.95
C LEU A 83 -39.69 -18.77 -11.49
N GLN A 84 -40.35 -19.90 -11.73
CA GLN A 84 -39.81 -21.24 -11.44
C GLN A 84 -38.52 -21.51 -12.22
N ARG A 85 -38.45 -21.14 -13.52
CA ARG A 85 -37.21 -21.26 -14.29
C ARG A 85 -36.08 -20.40 -13.74
N LYS A 86 -36.36 -19.16 -13.33
CA LYS A 86 -35.35 -18.29 -12.70
C LYS A 86 -34.85 -18.87 -11.37
N LEU A 87 -35.74 -19.46 -10.57
CA LEU A 87 -35.39 -20.09 -9.30
C LEU A 87 -34.52 -21.34 -9.53
N GLN A 88 -34.87 -22.17 -10.52
CA GLN A 88 -34.07 -23.35 -10.89
C GLN A 88 -32.68 -22.97 -11.41
N VAL A 89 -32.58 -21.91 -12.23
CA VAL A 89 -31.28 -21.37 -12.67
C VAL A 89 -30.47 -20.83 -11.49
N ALA A 90 -31.11 -20.14 -10.55
CA ALA A 90 -30.45 -19.66 -9.34
C ALA A 90 -29.94 -20.83 -8.47
N ASP A 91 -30.72 -21.89 -8.30
CA ASP A 91 -30.32 -23.11 -7.58
C ASP A 91 -29.14 -23.81 -8.26
N ASP A 92 -29.12 -23.88 -9.59
CA ASP A 92 -28.01 -24.44 -10.36
C ASP A 92 -26.75 -23.58 -10.29
N ILE A 93 -26.90 -22.26 -10.23
CA ILE A 93 -25.79 -21.33 -9.98
C ILE A 93 -25.26 -21.52 -8.56
N MET A 94 -26.13 -21.58 -7.55
CA MET A 94 -25.74 -21.80 -6.15
C MET A 94 -25.01 -23.13 -5.99
N ARG A 95 -25.51 -24.22 -6.57
CA ARG A 95 -24.84 -25.53 -6.53
C ARG A 95 -23.46 -25.50 -7.17
N ARG A 96 -23.32 -24.87 -8.34
CA ARG A 96 -22.02 -24.70 -9.02
C ARG A 96 -21.07 -23.81 -8.21
N LEU A 97 -21.57 -22.74 -7.59
CA LEU A 97 -20.78 -21.85 -6.75
C LEU A 97 -20.31 -22.58 -5.49
N HIS A 98 -21.18 -23.34 -4.81
CA HIS A 98 -20.82 -24.15 -3.66
C HIS A 98 -19.76 -25.20 -3.99
N ALA A 99 -19.89 -25.89 -5.12
CA ALA A 99 -18.88 -26.84 -5.57
C ALA A 99 -17.52 -26.17 -5.84
N LYS A 100 -17.52 -24.97 -6.46
CA LYS A 100 -16.29 -24.17 -6.66
C LYS A 100 -15.71 -23.70 -5.32
N ASN A 101 -16.53 -23.20 -4.40
CA ASN A 101 -16.10 -22.75 -3.08
C ASN A 101 -15.51 -23.91 -2.27
N GLN A 102 -16.10 -25.11 -2.31
CA GLN A 102 -15.56 -26.30 -1.67
C GLN A 102 -14.19 -26.68 -2.26
N LYS A 103 -14.04 -26.67 -3.58
CA LYS A 103 -12.74 -26.91 -4.24
C LYS A 103 -11.70 -25.87 -3.86
N LEU A 104 -12.08 -24.59 -3.76
CA LEU A 104 -11.18 -23.52 -3.32
C LEU A 104 -10.74 -23.70 -1.87
N LEU A 105 -11.66 -24.05 -0.96
CA LEU A 105 -11.35 -24.35 0.44
C LEU A 105 -10.39 -25.55 0.56
N GLN A 106 -10.61 -26.61 -0.22
CA GLN A 106 -9.69 -27.74 -0.27
C GLN A 106 -8.30 -27.34 -0.77
N ARG A 107 -8.20 -26.49 -1.81
CA ARG A 107 -6.91 -25.99 -2.30
C ARG A 107 -6.20 -25.10 -1.27
N LEU A 108 -6.93 -24.22 -0.59
CA LEU A 108 -6.36 -23.36 0.46
C LEU A 108 -5.84 -24.17 1.64
N THR A 109 -6.60 -25.18 2.08
CA THR A 109 -6.15 -26.07 3.17
C THR A 109 -4.95 -26.92 2.77
N ALA A 110 -4.91 -27.43 1.53
CA ALA A 110 -3.74 -28.15 1.00
C ALA A 110 -2.51 -27.24 0.91
N ALA A 111 -2.66 -26.02 0.36
CA ALA A 111 -1.57 -25.05 0.26
C ALA A 111 -1.05 -24.63 1.65
N ARG A 112 -1.95 -24.44 2.62
CA ARG A 112 -1.59 -24.14 4.01
C ARG A 112 -0.76 -25.26 4.63
N ARG A 113 -1.17 -26.52 4.47
CA ARG A 113 -0.40 -27.68 4.98
C ARG A 113 0.99 -27.76 4.35
N ALA A 114 1.09 -27.58 3.03
CA ALA A 114 2.38 -27.58 2.35
C ALA A 114 3.32 -26.46 2.85
N ALA A 115 2.79 -25.26 3.10
CA ALA A 115 3.55 -24.15 3.67
C ALA A 115 3.98 -24.44 5.12
N GLU A 116 3.10 -25.02 5.94
CA GLU A 116 3.42 -25.43 7.31
C GLU A 116 4.50 -26.51 7.35
N ASP A 117 4.48 -27.48 6.44
CA ASP A 117 5.48 -28.55 6.38
C ASP A 117 6.83 -28.04 5.86
N ALA A 118 6.83 -27.14 4.87
CA ALA A 118 8.04 -26.44 4.45
C ALA A 118 8.66 -25.63 5.60
N ALA A 119 7.82 -24.88 6.33
CA ALA A 119 8.25 -24.13 7.51
C ALA A 119 8.85 -25.04 8.59
N LYS A 120 8.20 -26.17 8.91
CA LYS A 120 8.75 -27.17 9.85
C LYS A 120 10.10 -27.71 9.38
N GLY A 121 10.25 -27.98 8.09
CA GLY A 121 11.52 -28.41 7.49
C GLY A 121 12.65 -27.39 7.70
N THR A 122 12.39 -26.11 7.40
CA THR A 122 13.36 -25.03 7.62
C THR A 122 13.71 -24.86 9.10
N VAL A 123 12.74 -24.92 10.01
CA VAL A 123 12.97 -24.83 11.46
C VAL A 123 13.83 -25.99 11.95
N LYS A 124 13.61 -27.21 11.46
CA LYS A 124 14.44 -28.37 11.81
C LYS A 124 15.89 -28.17 11.38
N GLN A 125 16.12 -27.71 10.14
CA GLN A 125 17.47 -27.39 9.65
C GLN A 125 18.15 -26.30 10.47
N LEU A 126 17.42 -25.26 10.88
CA LEU A 126 17.96 -24.21 11.73
C LEU A 126 18.32 -24.72 13.13
N ARG A 127 17.52 -25.62 13.70
CA ARG A 127 17.83 -26.27 14.99
C ARG A 127 19.08 -27.12 14.90
N GLU A 128 19.24 -27.90 13.84
CA GLU A 128 20.44 -28.70 13.60
C GLU A 128 21.70 -27.81 13.46
N LYS A 129 21.62 -26.73 12.67
CA LYS A 129 22.71 -25.76 12.56
C LYS A 129 23.04 -25.07 13.88
N LEU A 130 22.04 -24.74 14.68
CA LEU A 130 22.23 -24.16 16.00
C LEU A 130 22.99 -25.13 16.92
N GLN A 131 22.58 -26.40 16.95
CA GLN A 131 23.26 -27.45 17.73
C GLN A 131 24.72 -27.63 17.30
N GLN A 132 24.99 -27.66 15.98
CA GLN A 132 26.36 -27.72 15.46
C GLN A 132 27.20 -26.53 15.94
N ARG A 133 26.64 -25.32 15.90
CA ARG A 133 27.34 -24.11 16.37
C ARG A 133 27.57 -24.12 17.88
N GLU A 134 26.63 -24.64 18.66
CA GLU A 134 26.80 -24.80 20.11
C GLU A 134 27.91 -25.81 20.43
N GLU A 135 28.02 -26.90 19.66
CA GLU A 135 29.11 -27.86 19.79
C GLU A 135 30.46 -27.26 19.41
N GLU A 136 30.54 -26.52 18.30
CA GLU A 136 31.74 -25.77 17.91
C GLU A 136 32.18 -24.80 19.01
N VAL A 137 31.24 -24.02 19.58
CA VAL A 137 31.53 -23.11 20.70
C VAL A 137 32.03 -23.89 21.92
N ARG A 138 31.42 -25.04 22.24
CA ARG A 138 31.86 -25.89 23.35
C ARG A 138 33.26 -26.46 23.11
N GLN A 139 33.61 -26.81 21.87
CA GLN A 139 34.97 -27.25 21.52
C GLN A 139 35.98 -26.09 21.60
N LEU A 140 35.64 -24.91 21.10
CA LEU A 140 36.51 -23.73 21.16
C LEU A 140 36.78 -23.31 22.60
N ARG A 141 35.76 -23.33 23.48
CA ARG A 141 35.94 -23.07 24.91
C ARG A 141 36.90 -24.07 25.57
N ARG A 142 36.79 -25.36 25.24
CA ARG A 142 37.72 -26.38 25.75
C ARG A 142 39.16 -26.12 25.30
N ARG A 143 39.36 -25.83 24.00
CA ARG A 143 40.69 -25.49 23.47
C ARG A 143 41.26 -24.24 24.11
N LEU A 144 40.44 -23.20 24.30
CA LEU A 144 40.86 -21.97 24.95
C LEU A 144 41.28 -22.23 26.40
N HIS A 145 40.52 -23.04 27.13
CA HIS A 145 40.88 -23.44 28.49
C HIS A 145 42.18 -24.26 28.55
N GLU A 146 42.42 -25.15 27.57
CA GLU A 146 43.69 -25.87 27.44
C GLU A 146 44.86 -24.93 27.15
N PHE A 147 44.67 -23.89 26.33
CA PHE A 147 45.69 -22.87 26.08
C PHE A 147 45.95 -22.01 27.31
N GLU A 148 44.93 -21.64 28.07
CA GLU A 148 45.06 -20.92 29.34
C GLU A 148 45.84 -21.75 30.36
N GLN A 149 45.48 -23.02 30.58
CA GLN A 149 46.23 -23.91 31.48
C GLN A 149 47.68 -24.13 31.04
N LYS A 150 47.94 -24.25 29.73
CA LYS A 150 49.30 -24.35 29.20
C LYS A 150 50.10 -23.05 29.40
N ALA A 151 49.46 -21.89 29.28
CA ALA A 151 50.08 -20.60 29.53
C ALA A 151 50.38 -20.39 31.03
N GLU A 152 49.48 -20.82 31.93
CA GLU A 152 49.67 -20.77 33.38
C GLU A 152 50.75 -21.77 33.85
N GLY A 153 50.82 -22.96 33.25
CA GLY A 153 51.83 -23.97 33.57
C GLY A 153 53.23 -23.70 33.02
N SER A 154 53.39 -22.76 32.06
CA SER A 154 54.62 -22.54 31.30
C SER A 154 55.37 -21.24 31.65
N CYS A 155 55.24 -20.72 32.88
CA CYS A 155 56.20 -19.84 33.60
C CYS A 155 55.47 -18.79 34.45
N GLY A 156 55.81 -18.74 35.74
CA GLY A 156 55.82 -17.47 36.46
C GLY A 156 56.78 -16.51 35.76
N GLY A 157 56.31 -15.32 35.40
CA GLY A 157 57.15 -14.29 34.81
C GLY A 157 56.33 -13.12 34.31
N ALA A 158 56.62 -11.94 34.81
CA ALA A 158 55.92 -10.66 34.61
C ALA A 158 55.73 -10.19 33.13
N SER A 159 56.10 -11.01 32.13
CA SER A 159 55.97 -10.73 30.69
C SER A 159 54.59 -11.08 30.11
N GLY A 160 53.89 -12.08 30.67
CA GLY A 160 52.58 -12.53 30.17
C GLY A 160 51.48 -11.47 30.26
N GLY A 161 51.49 -10.64 31.31
CA GLY A 161 50.51 -9.57 31.49
C GLY A 161 50.57 -8.47 30.43
N ALA A 162 51.76 -8.14 29.94
CA ALA A 162 51.94 -7.15 28.87
C ALA A 162 51.41 -7.67 27.51
N VAL A 163 51.59 -8.96 27.24
CA VAL A 163 51.08 -9.60 26.02
C VAL A 163 49.55 -9.72 26.08
N VAL A 164 48.99 -10.09 27.23
CA VAL A 164 47.54 -10.17 27.44
C VAL A 164 46.88 -8.80 27.30
N THR A 165 47.49 -7.73 27.84
CA THR A 165 46.96 -6.36 27.69
C THR A 165 47.02 -5.87 26.24
N LEU A 166 48.09 -6.17 25.50
CA LEU A 166 48.19 -5.87 24.06
C LEU A 166 47.14 -6.63 23.22
N LEU A 167 46.94 -7.93 23.49
CA LEU A 167 45.88 -8.72 22.87
C LEU A 167 44.50 -8.14 23.17
N THR A 168 44.24 -7.77 24.42
CA THR A 168 42.96 -7.16 24.84
C THR A 168 42.70 -5.83 24.13
N LEU A 169 43.73 -4.99 23.99
CA LEU A 169 43.64 -3.74 23.24
C LEU A 169 43.37 -3.99 21.76
N ARG A 170 44.03 -4.98 21.16
CA ARG A 170 43.83 -5.35 19.76
C ARG A 170 42.42 -5.91 19.52
N VAL A 171 41.91 -6.76 20.41
CA VAL A 171 40.54 -7.27 20.35
C VAL A 171 39.55 -6.11 20.45
N ARG A 172 39.71 -5.19 21.41
CA ARG A 172 38.88 -4.00 21.54
C ARG A 172 38.91 -3.10 20.30
N GLN A 173 40.08 -2.98 19.64
CA GLN A 173 40.18 -2.23 18.39
C GLN A 173 39.40 -2.92 17.26
N MET A 174 39.53 -4.23 17.13
CA MET A 174 38.79 -5.03 16.14
C MET A 174 37.29 -5.00 16.41
N GLU A 175 36.86 -5.09 17.66
CA GLU A 175 35.45 -4.95 18.07
C GLU A 175 34.90 -3.57 17.69
N LYS A 176 35.66 -2.49 17.93
CA LYS A 176 35.25 -1.14 17.49
C LYS A 176 35.12 -1.04 15.98
N GLN A 177 36.04 -1.63 15.21
CA GLN A 177 35.96 -1.64 13.75
C GLN A 177 34.76 -2.46 13.25
N TYR A 178 34.53 -3.62 13.87
CA TYR A 178 33.38 -4.46 13.55
C TYR A 178 32.06 -3.77 13.88
N ASN A 179 31.93 -3.18 15.06
CA ASN A 179 30.71 -2.48 15.48
C ASN A 179 30.41 -1.29 14.57
N ARG A 180 31.43 -0.50 14.18
CA ARG A 180 31.25 0.58 13.19
C ARG A 180 30.75 0.05 11.84
N LEU A 181 31.33 -1.06 11.35
CA LEU A 181 30.88 -1.67 10.10
C LEU A 181 29.44 -2.21 10.22
N LEU A 182 29.10 -2.79 11.37
CA LEU A 182 27.77 -3.30 11.66
C LEU A 182 26.74 -2.16 11.69
N GLU A 183 27.06 -1.04 12.35
CA GLU A 183 26.22 0.16 12.40
C GLU A 183 25.94 0.72 11.01
N VAL A 184 26.97 0.85 10.16
CA VAL A 184 26.82 1.32 8.77
C VAL A 184 25.92 0.37 7.98
N LYS A 185 26.17 -0.94 8.04
CA LYS A 185 25.34 -1.93 7.32
C LYS A 185 23.90 -1.98 7.82
N LEU A 186 23.68 -1.79 9.11
CA LEU A 186 22.33 -1.69 9.69
C LEU A 186 21.61 -0.44 9.17
N ALA A 187 22.30 0.71 9.13
CA ALA A 187 21.76 1.94 8.59
C ALA A 187 21.40 1.80 7.10
N ASP A 188 22.27 1.18 6.31
CA ASP A 188 22.04 0.91 4.88
C ASP A 188 20.85 -0.04 4.68
N ALA A 189 20.77 -1.13 5.44
CA ALA A 189 19.67 -2.08 5.35
C ALA A 189 18.32 -1.45 5.74
N LEU A 190 18.29 -0.62 6.79
CA LEU A 190 17.09 0.13 7.17
C LEU A 190 16.66 1.10 6.06
N ARG A 191 17.62 1.80 5.44
CA ARG A 191 17.36 2.72 4.32
C ARG A 191 16.86 1.98 3.07
N GLU A 192 17.46 0.86 2.69
CA GLU A 192 16.98 0.06 1.57
C GLU A 192 15.57 -0.49 1.80
N SER A 193 15.27 -0.90 3.04
CA SER A 193 13.94 -1.38 3.41
C SER A 193 12.88 -0.27 3.32
N SER A 194 13.22 0.95 3.71
CA SER A 194 12.31 2.09 3.62
C SER A 194 12.08 2.53 2.18
N VAL A 195 13.12 2.55 1.34
CA VAL A 195 12.99 2.86 -0.09
C VAL A 195 12.08 1.84 -0.78
N LYS A 196 12.27 0.54 -0.55
CA LYS A 196 11.40 -0.51 -1.10
C LYS A 196 9.94 -0.33 -0.67
N ARG A 197 9.71 0.03 0.58
CA ARG A 197 8.37 0.29 1.11
C ARG A 197 7.73 1.52 0.45
N ILE A 198 8.46 2.61 0.34
CA ILE A 198 7.98 3.83 -0.33
C ILE A 198 7.64 3.52 -1.79
N ASP A 199 8.48 2.77 -2.50
CA ASP A 199 8.21 2.36 -3.89
C ASP A 199 6.91 1.56 -4.01
N THR A 200 6.63 0.65 -3.07
CA THR A 200 5.36 -0.10 -3.07
C THR A 200 4.16 0.81 -2.82
N GLU A 201 4.24 1.72 -1.86
CA GLU A 201 3.16 2.66 -1.53
C GLU A 201 2.88 3.61 -2.70
N VAL A 202 3.92 4.11 -3.38
CA VAL A 202 3.80 4.96 -4.58
C VAL A 202 3.15 4.19 -5.74
N ARG A 203 3.53 2.93 -5.96
CA ARG A 203 2.90 2.09 -6.99
C ARG A 203 1.43 1.82 -6.68
N GLU A 204 1.09 1.56 -5.43
CA GLU A 204 -0.30 1.37 -4.99
C GLU A 204 -1.12 2.66 -5.18
N LEU A 205 -0.58 3.81 -4.77
CA LEU A 205 -1.21 5.11 -4.97
C LEU A 205 -1.45 5.37 -6.45
N PHE A 206 -0.44 5.12 -7.30
CA PHE A 206 -0.56 5.30 -8.75
C PHE A 206 -1.63 4.39 -9.35
N MET A 207 -1.72 3.13 -8.89
CA MET A 207 -2.76 2.19 -9.31
C MET A 207 -4.16 2.64 -8.88
N LEU A 208 -4.31 3.15 -7.65
CA LEU A 208 -5.58 3.69 -7.16
C LEU A 208 -5.99 4.94 -7.95
N MET A 209 -5.07 5.85 -8.18
CA MET A 209 -5.30 7.07 -8.97
C MET A 209 -5.70 6.72 -10.40
N LYS A 210 -4.99 5.80 -11.06
CA LYS A 210 -5.32 5.33 -12.41
C LYS A 210 -6.73 4.74 -12.47
N ARG A 211 -7.11 3.90 -11.48
CA ARG A 211 -8.46 3.33 -11.41
C ARG A 211 -9.53 4.41 -11.23
N ARG A 212 -9.27 5.40 -10.38
CA ARG A 212 -10.18 6.51 -10.15
C ARG A 212 -10.39 7.35 -11.41
N ILE A 213 -9.32 7.73 -12.09
CA ILE A 213 -9.41 8.48 -13.35
C ILE A 213 -10.24 7.71 -14.40
N ILE A 214 -10.04 6.39 -14.51
CA ILE A 214 -10.83 5.56 -15.44
C ILE A 214 -12.30 5.50 -15.01
N ALA A 215 -12.58 5.40 -13.72
CA ALA A 215 -13.96 5.39 -13.21
C ALA A 215 -14.65 6.74 -13.45
N ASP A 216 -13.96 7.84 -13.18
CA ASP A 216 -14.46 9.20 -13.40
C ASP A 216 -14.71 9.44 -14.90
N ALA A 217 -13.80 9.00 -15.78
CA ALA A 217 -13.98 9.09 -17.22
C ALA A 217 -15.20 8.29 -17.72
N ARG A 218 -15.41 7.07 -17.21
CA ARG A 218 -16.59 6.26 -17.53
C ARG A 218 -17.88 6.87 -17.01
N HIS A 219 -17.83 7.48 -15.83
CA HIS A 219 -18.98 8.15 -15.26
C HIS A 219 -19.38 9.36 -16.11
N HIS A 220 -18.40 10.18 -16.49
CA HIS A 220 -18.60 11.32 -17.37
C HIS A 220 -19.13 10.90 -18.75
N GLU A 221 -18.59 9.83 -19.33
CA GLU A 221 -19.10 9.26 -20.59
C GLU A 221 -20.58 8.85 -20.47
N ALA A 222 -20.96 8.21 -19.36
CA ALA A 222 -22.35 7.85 -19.10
C ALA A 222 -23.27 9.09 -18.94
N GLU A 223 -22.81 10.14 -18.27
CA GLU A 223 -23.56 11.40 -18.14
C GLU A 223 -23.80 12.06 -19.50
N VAL A 224 -22.77 12.11 -20.36
CA VAL A 224 -22.89 12.67 -21.71
C VAL A 224 -23.88 11.87 -22.56
N LEU A 225 -23.86 10.53 -22.46
CA LEU A 225 -24.81 9.68 -23.16
C LEU A 225 -26.25 9.95 -22.70
N LEU A 226 -26.49 10.06 -21.40
CA LEU A 226 -27.81 10.40 -20.85
C LEU A 226 -28.29 11.78 -21.30
N LEU A 227 -27.39 12.76 -21.35
CA LEU A 227 -27.71 14.11 -21.82
C LEU A 227 -28.08 14.11 -23.30
N ASN A 228 -27.33 13.36 -24.13
CA ASN A 228 -27.63 13.18 -25.54
C ASN A 228 -28.97 12.46 -25.76
N GLU A 229 -29.27 11.43 -24.97
CA GLU A 229 -30.57 10.75 -25.01
C GLU A 229 -31.71 11.70 -24.65
N ALA A 230 -31.55 12.51 -23.59
CA ALA A 230 -32.55 13.51 -23.20
C ALA A 230 -32.75 14.59 -24.27
N LEU A 231 -31.67 15.05 -24.93
CA LEU A 231 -31.75 15.99 -26.05
C LEU A 231 -32.49 15.37 -27.24
N LEU A 232 -32.14 14.15 -27.64
CA LEU A 232 -32.83 13.44 -28.71
C LEU A 232 -34.31 13.20 -28.38
N GLU A 233 -34.64 12.88 -27.13
CA GLU A 233 -36.04 12.78 -26.69
C GLU A 233 -36.76 14.12 -26.77
N SER A 234 -36.10 15.22 -26.42
CA SER A 234 -36.69 16.56 -26.53
C SER A 234 -36.92 16.97 -28.00
N GLU A 235 -35.99 16.65 -28.90
CA GLU A 235 -36.13 16.85 -30.35
C GLU A 235 -37.27 16.02 -30.92
N ARG A 236 -37.37 14.74 -30.52
CA ARG A 236 -38.50 13.88 -30.91
C ARG A 236 -39.82 14.45 -30.42
N ARG A 237 -39.89 14.91 -29.17
CA ARG A 237 -41.09 15.55 -28.61
C ARG A 237 -41.47 16.78 -29.42
N LEU A 238 -40.52 17.67 -29.72
CA LEU A 238 -40.74 18.87 -30.55
C LEU A 238 -41.23 18.50 -31.96
N ALA A 239 -40.64 17.48 -32.59
CA ALA A 239 -41.07 17.00 -33.90
C ALA A 239 -42.47 16.37 -33.89
N THR A 240 -42.90 15.83 -32.75
CA THR A 240 -44.24 15.24 -32.58
C THR A 240 -45.32 16.21 -32.10
N VAL A 241 -44.99 17.46 -31.76
CA VAL A 241 -46.00 18.49 -31.45
C VAL A 241 -46.70 18.87 -32.76
N PRO A 242 -48.01 18.55 -32.93
CA PRO A 242 -48.75 18.97 -34.10
C PRO A 242 -49.19 20.42 -33.91
N GLY A 243 -48.75 21.30 -34.81
CA GLY A 243 -49.43 22.56 -35.10
C GLY A 243 -48.92 23.80 -34.36
N ALA A 244 -47.99 24.50 -34.99
CA ALA A 244 -47.92 25.96 -34.96
C ALA A 244 -47.34 26.44 -36.30
N GLY A 245 -48.17 26.46 -37.35
CA GLY A 245 -47.73 26.96 -38.67
C GLY A 245 -48.45 26.46 -39.91
N ALA A 246 -49.72 26.04 -39.83
CA ALA A 246 -50.56 25.87 -41.02
C ALA A 246 -51.96 26.42 -40.72
N GLY A 247 -52.06 27.74 -40.66
CA GLY A 247 -53.29 28.46 -40.36
C GLY A 247 -53.09 29.97 -40.47
N SER A 248 -52.78 30.46 -41.67
CA SER A 248 -53.21 31.77 -42.18
C SER A 248 -52.64 31.99 -43.58
N GLY A 249 -53.50 32.17 -44.59
CA GLY A 249 -53.15 32.87 -45.82
C GLY A 249 -53.25 32.09 -47.14
N ALA A 250 -54.46 31.76 -47.59
CA ALA A 250 -54.95 31.93 -48.96
C ALA A 250 -56.45 31.62 -49.01
#